data_AF-A0A178AGX8-F1
#
_entry.id   AF-A0A178AGX8-F1
#
_cell.length_a   1.000
_cell.length_b   1.000
_cell.length_c   1.000
_cell.angle_alpha   90.00
_cell.angle_beta   90.00
_cell.angle_gamma   90.00
#
_symmetry.space_group_name_H-M   'P 1'
#
loop_
_entity.id
_entity.type
_entity.pdbx_description
1 polymer ?
#
loop_
_entity_poly.entity_id
_entity_poly.type
_entity_poly.pdbx_seq_one_letter_code
_entity_poly.pdbx_strand_id
1 'polypeptide(L)'
;MSPPSAISSTPPPTSNGKVDGLKSSTKATTTPPTILPKTPSSTIPAWVQPDISRLLRVERNPGSFASRSLSLVSLPAGSIFARITNPTPATVAYSSVQASRDLHIELNCDLVYINHSCRPSLVFDMERWEVRVSSERDLKEGDELTFFYPSTEWHMAQPFECGCGEKTCKGKITGAKDMSREVLGEYWLNKHVEELLVEQADASK
;
A
#
# COMPACT_ATOMS: atom_id res chain seq x y z
N MET A 1 -10.30 -25.05 -19.74
CA MET A 1 -10.62 -24.67 -21.13
C MET A 1 -11.17 -23.25 -21.10
N SER A 2 -10.42 -22.33 -21.73
CA SER A 2 -10.68 -20.93 -22.13
C SER A 2 -11.38 -19.93 -21.19
N PRO A 3 -10.87 -18.68 -21.08
CA PRO A 3 -11.46 -17.58 -20.31
C PRO A 3 -12.42 -16.72 -21.16
N PRO A 4 -13.19 -15.82 -20.52
CA PRO A 4 -13.66 -14.59 -21.14
C PRO A 4 -13.19 -13.36 -20.34
N SER A 5 -12.99 -12.15 -20.87
CA SER A 5 -12.99 -11.64 -22.23
C SER A 5 -12.25 -10.29 -22.20
N ALA A 6 -11.45 -10.04 -23.22
CA ALA A 6 -10.85 -8.75 -23.52
C ALA A 6 -11.92 -7.79 -24.08
N ILE A 7 -11.88 -6.53 -23.65
CA ILE A 7 -12.52 -5.41 -24.35
C ILE A 7 -11.46 -4.67 -25.16
N SER A 8 -11.74 -4.58 -26.46
CA SER A 8 -10.92 -3.98 -27.50
C SER A 8 -11.05 -2.45 -27.48
N SER A 9 -9.93 -1.75 -27.58
CA SER A 9 -9.90 -0.36 -28.04
C SER A 9 -8.61 -0.08 -28.80
N THR A 10 -8.78 0.19 -30.10
CA THR A 10 -7.76 0.54 -31.10
C THR A 10 -7.11 1.90 -30.77
N PRO A 11 -5.78 2.08 -30.97
CA PRO A 11 -5.11 3.36 -30.74
C PRO A 11 -5.16 4.29 -31.97
N PRO A 12 -5.20 5.63 -31.80
CA PRO A 12 -4.94 6.58 -32.88
C PRO A 12 -3.43 6.90 -33.04
N PRO A 13 -3.00 7.41 -34.20
CA PRO A 13 -1.61 7.43 -34.64
C PRO A 13 -0.77 8.59 -34.07
N THR A 14 0.54 8.36 -34.05
CA THR A 14 1.63 9.27 -33.73
C THR A 14 1.83 10.37 -34.78
N SER A 15 2.16 11.60 -34.34
CA SER A 15 2.88 12.56 -35.18
C SER A 15 4.00 13.25 -34.38
N ASN A 16 5.19 13.27 -34.99
CA ASN A 16 6.39 13.97 -34.54
C ASN A 16 6.25 15.49 -34.71
N GLY A 17 6.82 16.26 -33.77
CA GLY A 17 6.94 17.72 -33.85
C GLY A 17 8.12 18.23 -33.02
N LYS A 18 9.04 18.90 -33.72
CA LYS A 18 10.38 19.40 -33.38
C LYS A 18 10.51 20.26 -32.11
N VAL A 19 11.74 20.23 -31.59
CA VAL A 19 12.39 21.09 -30.57
C VAL A 19 12.26 22.59 -30.83
N ASP A 20 12.14 23.38 -29.76
CA ASP A 20 12.82 24.67 -29.57
C ASP A 20 12.86 25.04 -28.08
N GLY A 21 14.02 25.55 -27.64
CA GLY A 21 14.30 25.83 -26.23
C GLY A 21 13.91 27.23 -25.78
N LEU A 22 13.72 27.40 -24.46
CA LEU A 22 13.95 28.68 -23.79
C LEU A 22 14.25 28.48 -22.30
N LYS A 23 15.28 29.18 -21.83
CA LYS A 23 15.75 29.28 -20.44
C LYS A 23 14.72 30.01 -19.56
N SER A 24 14.62 29.66 -18.28
CA SER A 24 14.89 30.59 -17.16
C SER A 24 14.36 30.08 -15.81
N SER A 25 15.26 30.14 -14.83
CA SER A 25 15.09 30.28 -13.38
C SER A 25 13.72 30.78 -12.89
N THR A 26 13.14 30.08 -11.90
CA THR A 26 12.72 30.68 -10.61
C THR A 26 12.58 29.58 -9.55
N LYS A 27 13.33 29.75 -8.46
CA LYS A 27 13.27 28.94 -7.24
C LYS A 27 11.98 29.31 -6.48
N ALA A 28 10.99 28.43 -6.46
CA ALA A 28 9.78 28.61 -5.66
C ALA A 28 9.96 27.95 -4.29
N THR A 29 10.33 28.76 -3.29
CA THR A 29 10.15 28.42 -1.89
C THR A 29 8.67 28.60 -1.57
N THR A 30 7.92 27.50 -1.52
CA THR A 30 6.49 27.52 -1.18
C THR A 30 6.31 26.84 0.18
N THR A 31 6.11 27.67 1.20
CA THR A 31 5.69 27.26 2.55
C THR A 31 4.33 26.52 2.45
N PRO A 32 4.14 25.37 3.08
CA PRO A 32 2.83 24.72 3.08
C PRO A 32 1.84 25.52 3.96
N PRO A 33 0.58 25.74 3.52
CA PRO A 33 -0.42 26.41 4.33
C PRO A 33 -0.95 25.44 5.39
N THR A 34 -0.53 25.61 6.63
CA THR A 34 -1.15 24.97 7.80
C THR A 34 -2.48 25.66 8.08
N ILE A 35 -3.54 25.25 7.39
CA ILE A 35 -4.91 25.57 7.80
C ILE A 35 -5.42 24.39 8.63
N LEU A 36 -5.13 24.42 9.93
CA LEU A 36 -5.85 23.60 10.90
C LEU A 36 -7.29 24.14 11.00
N PRO A 37 -8.33 23.29 10.93
CA PRO A 37 -9.70 23.74 11.10
C PRO A 37 -9.93 24.34 12.50
N LYS A 38 -10.44 25.58 12.52
CA LYS A 38 -10.77 26.36 13.73
C LYS A 38 -12.12 25.95 14.32
N THR A 39 -12.25 24.70 14.75
CA THR A 39 -13.38 24.29 15.60
C THR A 39 -12.84 23.43 16.73
N PRO A 40 -13.12 23.75 18.02
CA PRO A 40 -12.75 22.85 19.10
C PRO A 40 -13.56 21.56 18.95
N SER A 41 -12.92 20.50 18.45
CA SER A 41 -13.50 19.16 18.42
C SER A 41 -13.47 18.59 19.84
N SER A 42 -14.64 18.39 20.45
CA SER A 42 -14.78 17.64 21.70
C SER A 42 -14.63 16.12 21.50
N THR A 43 -14.40 15.69 20.25
CA THR A 43 -14.28 14.29 19.87
C THR A 43 -12.81 13.92 19.78
N ILE A 44 -12.42 12.84 20.47
CA ILE A 44 -11.11 12.23 20.30
C ILE A 44 -10.99 11.77 18.84
N PRO A 45 -9.90 12.11 18.13
CA PRO A 45 -9.73 11.65 16.78
C PRO A 45 -9.73 10.12 16.66
N ALA A 46 -10.29 9.60 15.57
CA ALA A 46 -10.47 8.15 15.38
C ALA A 46 -9.14 7.35 15.40
N TRP A 47 -8.01 7.99 15.11
CA TRP A 47 -6.69 7.35 15.08
C TRP A 47 -6.03 7.21 16.47
N VAL A 48 -6.54 7.85 17.52
CA VAL A 48 -5.92 7.81 18.87
C VAL A 48 -6.23 6.48 19.59
N GLN A 49 -7.45 5.99 19.45
CA GLN A 49 -7.87 4.63 19.77
C GLN A 49 -8.58 4.12 18.53
N PRO A 50 -7.95 3.27 17.71
CA PRO A 50 -8.48 2.92 16.39
C PRO A 50 -9.80 2.17 16.54
N ASP A 51 -10.89 2.93 16.52
CA ASP A 51 -12.18 2.44 16.13
C ASP A 51 -12.13 2.31 14.61
N ILE A 52 -11.78 1.10 14.15
CA ILE A 52 -11.61 0.79 12.72
C ILE A 52 -12.87 1.19 11.93
N SER A 53 -14.06 1.11 12.53
CA SER A 53 -15.32 1.50 11.89
C SER A 53 -15.43 2.99 11.59
N ARG A 54 -14.64 3.84 12.27
CA ARG A 54 -14.53 5.29 12.01
C ARG A 54 -13.38 5.65 11.08
N LEU A 55 -12.51 4.69 10.75
CA LEU A 55 -11.32 4.91 9.92
C LEU A 55 -11.50 4.37 8.50
N LEU A 56 -12.21 3.24 8.34
CA LEU A 56 -12.41 2.63 7.04
C LEU A 56 -13.81 2.05 6.87
N ARG A 57 -14.23 1.95 5.61
CA ARG A 57 -15.41 1.21 5.18
C ARG A 57 -15.00 0.12 4.21
N VAL A 58 -15.45 -1.10 4.45
CA VAL A 58 -15.32 -2.21 3.50
C VAL A 58 -16.48 -2.19 2.52
N GLU A 59 -16.19 -2.00 1.25
CA GLU A 59 -17.15 -2.22 0.16
C GLU A 59 -17.06 -3.67 -0.31
N ARG A 60 -18.10 -4.45 -0.05
CA ARG A 60 -18.18 -5.86 -0.46
C ARG A 60 -18.82 -5.95 -1.84
N ASN A 61 -17.99 -6.10 -2.86
CA ASN A 61 -18.48 -6.31 -4.22
C ASN A 61 -18.54 -7.80 -4.56
N PRO A 62 -19.51 -8.23 -5.39
CA PRO A 62 -19.56 -9.60 -5.88
C PRO A 62 -18.35 -9.91 -6.77
N GLY A 63 -17.82 -11.13 -6.64
CA GLY A 63 -16.64 -11.61 -7.37
C GLY A 63 -15.43 -11.85 -6.46
N SER A 64 -14.49 -12.66 -6.93
CA SER A 64 -13.25 -12.93 -6.21
C SER A 64 -12.39 -11.67 -6.12
N PHE A 65 -11.92 -11.34 -4.91
CA PHE A 65 -11.05 -10.18 -4.65
C PHE A 65 -11.66 -8.82 -5.02
N ALA A 66 -12.98 -8.74 -5.17
CA ALA A 66 -13.67 -7.50 -5.54
C ALA A 66 -13.98 -6.58 -4.34
N SER A 67 -13.85 -7.10 -3.12
CA SER A 67 -14.00 -6.29 -1.91
C SER A 67 -12.82 -5.32 -1.78
N ARG A 68 -13.09 -4.09 -1.35
CA ARG A 68 -12.06 -3.07 -1.14
C ARG A 68 -12.32 -2.25 0.11
N SER A 69 -11.27 -1.68 0.66
CA SER A 69 -11.35 -0.80 1.83
C SER A 69 -11.19 0.65 1.40
N LEU A 70 -12.07 1.53 1.85
CA LEU A 70 -12.00 2.97 1.59
C LEU A 70 -11.73 3.73 2.88
N SER A 71 -10.92 4.78 2.81
CA SER A 71 -10.67 5.68 3.94
C SER A 71 -11.92 6.48 4.28
N LEU A 72 -12.23 6.59 5.57
CA LEU A 72 -13.25 7.52 6.10
C LEU A 72 -12.64 8.80 6.67
N VAL A 73 -11.32 8.96 6.55
CA VAL A 73 -10.58 10.10 7.09
C VAL A 73 -9.56 10.62 6.08
N SER A 74 -9.20 11.90 6.22
CA SER A 74 -8.03 12.47 5.53
C SER A 74 -6.88 12.64 6.52
N LEU A 75 -5.69 12.21 6.15
CA LEU A 75 -4.50 12.25 6.99
C LEU A 75 -3.26 12.63 6.16
N PRO A 76 -2.35 13.47 6.70
CA PRO A 76 -1.09 13.76 6.04
C PRO A 76 -0.21 12.52 5.85
N ALA A 77 0.66 12.54 4.84
CA ALA A 77 1.69 11.54 4.61
C ALA A 77 2.47 11.19 5.89
N GLY A 78 2.75 9.92 6.12
CA GLY A 78 3.48 9.42 7.29
C GLY A 78 2.72 9.39 8.62
N SER A 79 1.49 9.91 8.66
CA SER A 79 0.63 9.85 9.86
C SER A 79 0.27 8.41 10.23
N ILE A 80 -0.02 8.16 11.50
CA ILE A 80 -0.59 6.88 11.93
C ILE A 80 -2.05 6.83 11.45
N PHE A 81 -2.38 5.81 10.68
CA PHE A 81 -3.75 5.51 10.26
C PHE A 81 -4.45 4.68 11.34
N ALA A 82 -3.86 3.56 11.75
CA ALA A 82 -4.38 2.67 12.80
C ALA A 82 -3.24 2.01 13.58
N ARG A 83 -3.55 1.50 14.78
CA ARG A 83 -2.67 0.59 15.54
C ARG A 83 -3.19 -0.84 15.43
N ILE A 84 -2.28 -1.81 15.40
CA ILE A 84 -2.61 -3.25 15.41
C ILE A 84 -2.65 -3.70 16.87
N THR A 85 -3.85 -3.81 17.45
CA THR A 85 -4.00 -3.93 18.91
C THR A 85 -4.41 -5.30 19.43
N ASN A 86 -4.92 -6.20 18.57
CA ASN A 86 -5.35 -7.54 18.98
C ASN A 86 -4.94 -8.64 17.96
N PRO A 87 -3.68 -8.66 17.50
CA PRO A 87 -3.24 -9.69 16.57
C PRO A 87 -3.15 -11.05 17.28
N THR A 88 -3.38 -12.13 16.54
CA THR A 88 -3.14 -13.50 17.02
C THR A 88 -2.19 -14.21 16.08
N PRO A 89 -1.25 -15.05 16.57
CA PRO A 89 -0.42 -15.88 15.71
C PRO A 89 -1.25 -16.73 14.75
N ALA A 90 -0.76 -16.87 13.53
CA ALA A 90 -1.45 -17.56 12.45
C ALA A 90 -0.49 -18.42 11.64
N THR A 91 -1.03 -19.43 10.98
CA THR A 91 -0.35 -20.09 9.87
C THR A 91 -0.44 -19.21 8.63
N VAL A 92 0.54 -19.34 7.72
CA VAL A 92 0.53 -18.64 6.43
C VAL A 92 -0.78 -18.91 5.68
N ALA A 93 -1.54 -17.85 5.44
CA ALA A 93 -2.83 -17.88 4.75
C ALA A 93 -3.03 -16.57 3.98
N TYR A 94 -4.01 -16.54 3.06
CA TYR A 94 -4.33 -15.34 2.29
C TYR A 94 -4.80 -14.16 3.15
N SER A 95 -5.32 -14.43 4.35
CA SER A 95 -5.79 -13.45 5.34
C SER A 95 -4.69 -13.01 6.33
N SER A 96 -3.61 -13.79 6.43
CA SER A 96 -2.54 -13.53 7.39
C SER A 96 -1.56 -12.48 6.86
N VAL A 97 -0.87 -11.79 7.77
CA VAL A 97 0.23 -10.87 7.45
C VAL A 97 1.51 -11.36 8.12
N GLN A 98 2.63 -11.35 7.40
CA GLN A 98 3.95 -11.64 7.96
C GLN A 98 4.44 -10.46 8.82
N ALA A 99 4.52 -10.67 10.13
CA ALA A 99 4.92 -9.65 11.11
C ALA A 99 6.41 -9.71 11.49
N SER A 100 7.05 -10.86 11.30
CA SER A 100 8.50 -11.03 11.43
C SER A 100 8.98 -12.22 10.59
N ARG A 101 10.26 -12.59 10.69
CA ARG A 101 10.83 -13.74 9.98
C ARG A 101 9.96 -15.00 10.12
N ASP A 102 9.57 -15.33 11.35
CA ASP A 102 8.93 -16.60 11.70
C ASP A 102 7.50 -16.43 12.25
N LEU A 103 6.92 -15.23 12.11
CA LEU A 103 5.59 -14.91 12.65
C LEU A 103 4.66 -14.41 11.55
N HIS A 104 3.55 -15.12 11.36
CA HIS A 104 2.36 -14.59 10.72
C HIS A 104 1.28 -14.30 11.77
N ILE A 105 0.44 -13.31 11.48
CA ILE A 105 -0.66 -12.89 12.35
C ILE A 105 -1.96 -12.82 11.57
N GLU A 106 -3.07 -13.09 12.26
CA GLU A 106 -4.39 -12.59 11.88
C GLU A 106 -4.59 -11.23 12.55
N LEU A 107 -5.08 -10.25 11.77
CA LEU A 107 -5.30 -8.88 12.25
C LEU A 107 -6.56 -8.76 13.13
N ASN A 108 -7.48 -9.72 13.03
CA ASN A 108 -8.74 -9.79 13.79
C ASN A 108 -9.62 -8.53 13.67
N CYS A 109 -9.52 -7.80 12.55
CA CYS A 109 -10.31 -6.62 12.24
C CYS A 109 -10.36 -6.36 10.72
N ASP A 110 -11.14 -5.37 10.31
CA ASP A 110 -11.39 -5.08 8.88
C ASP A 110 -10.15 -4.60 8.10
N LEU A 111 -9.01 -4.36 8.76
CA LEU A 111 -7.72 -4.12 8.07
C LEU A 111 -7.34 -5.28 7.13
N VAL A 112 -7.87 -6.49 7.35
CA VAL A 112 -7.70 -7.66 6.47
C VAL A 112 -8.22 -7.43 5.04
N TYR A 113 -9.10 -6.45 4.83
CA TYR A 113 -9.66 -6.12 3.52
C TYR A 113 -8.87 -5.04 2.77
N ILE A 114 -7.68 -4.66 3.24
CA ILE A 114 -6.80 -3.71 2.56
C ILE A 114 -6.05 -4.44 1.45
N ASN A 115 -6.31 -4.04 0.21
CA ASN A 115 -5.78 -4.71 -0.98
C ASN A 115 -4.34 -4.31 -1.32
N HIS A 116 -3.75 -4.99 -2.29
CA HIS A 116 -2.47 -4.63 -2.86
C HIS A 116 -2.55 -3.42 -3.80
N SER A 117 -1.54 -2.55 -3.76
CA SER A 117 -1.21 -1.63 -4.86
C SER A 117 0.29 -1.49 -5.03
N CYS A 118 0.76 -1.33 -6.27
CA CYS A 118 2.15 -0.99 -6.59
C CYS A 118 2.49 0.48 -6.30
N ARG A 119 1.49 1.33 -6.01
CA ARG A 119 1.65 2.68 -5.48
C ARG A 119 0.72 2.84 -4.26
N PRO A 120 1.12 2.31 -3.11
CA PRO A 120 0.21 2.12 -1.97
C PRO A 120 -0.14 3.43 -1.28
N SER A 121 -1.34 3.46 -0.67
CA SER A 121 -1.76 4.56 0.21
C SER A 121 -1.27 4.39 1.65
N LEU A 122 -0.99 3.15 2.07
CA LEU A 122 -0.62 2.77 3.42
C LEU A 122 0.66 1.93 3.47
N VAL A 123 1.26 1.90 4.64
CA VAL A 123 2.39 1.07 5.03
C VAL A 123 2.03 0.29 6.28
N PHE A 124 2.31 -1.01 6.27
CA PHE A 124 2.16 -1.89 7.42
C PHE A 124 3.50 -2.00 8.15
N ASP A 125 3.66 -1.21 9.20
CA ASP A 125 4.85 -1.15 10.04
C ASP A 125 4.74 -2.16 11.19
N MET A 126 5.29 -3.36 10.96
CA MET A 126 5.21 -4.49 11.91
C MET A 126 6.20 -4.34 13.07
N GLU A 127 7.26 -3.53 12.93
CA GLU A 127 8.16 -3.23 14.03
C GLU A 127 7.45 -2.37 15.09
N ARG A 128 6.60 -1.43 14.64
CA ARG A 128 5.83 -0.54 15.53
C ARG A 128 4.41 -1.00 15.82
N TRP A 129 3.93 -2.05 15.16
CA TRP A 129 2.53 -2.48 15.20
C TRP A 129 1.56 -1.37 14.79
N GLU A 130 1.91 -0.64 13.74
CA GLU A 130 1.18 0.51 13.21
C GLU A 130 0.88 0.33 11.72
N VAL A 131 -0.32 0.76 11.29
CA VAL A 131 -0.61 1.04 9.89
C VAL A 131 -0.46 2.54 9.71
N ARG A 132 0.38 2.96 8.77
CA ARG A 132 0.73 4.37 8.54
C ARG A 132 0.32 4.79 7.14
N VAL A 133 0.02 6.08 6.96
CA VAL A 133 -0.11 6.66 5.62
C VAL A 133 1.26 6.64 4.95
N SER A 134 1.29 6.27 3.67
CA SER A 134 2.51 6.31 2.86
C SER A 134 3.21 7.67 2.97
N SER A 135 4.55 7.68 2.98
CA SER A 135 5.32 8.93 2.98
C SER A 135 5.26 9.66 1.64
N GLU A 136 4.80 9.00 0.57
CA GLU A 136 4.79 9.55 -0.78
C GLU A 136 3.57 10.42 -1.10
N ARG A 137 2.49 10.30 -0.30
CA ARG A 137 1.25 11.05 -0.53
C ARG A 137 0.41 11.16 0.73
N ASP A 138 -0.37 12.23 0.81
CA ASP A 138 -1.47 12.32 1.76
C ASP A 138 -2.57 11.30 1.43
N LEU A 139 -3.29 10.89 2.46
CA LEU A 139 -4.50 10.09 2.37
C LEU A 139 -5.72 11.02 2.43
N LYS A 140 -6.65 10.84 1.50
CA LYS A 140 -7.94 11.54 1.50
C LYS A 140 -9.07 10.61 1.87
N GLU A 141 -10.13 11.18 2.43
CA GLU A 141 -11.39 10.46 2.59
C GLU A 141 -11.88 9.99 1.22
N GLY A 142 -12.34 8.74 1.17
CA GLY A 142 -12.74 8.06 -0.06
C GLY A 142 -11.61 7.43 -0.87
N ASP A 143 -10.33 7.70 -0.54
CA ASP A 143 -9.21 6.98 -1.17
C ASP A 143 -9.30 5.48 -0.84
N GLU A 144 -8.98 4.64 -1.83
CA GLU A 144 -8.82 3.21 -1.58
C GLU A 144 -7.58 2.96 -0.72
N LEU A 145 -7.76 2.18 0.34
CA LEU A 145 -6.72 1.75 1.25
C LEU A 145 -6.01 0.54 0.65
N THR A 146 -4.73 0.73 0.35
CA THR A 146 -3.87 -0.30 -0.23
C THR A 146 -2.47 -0.29 0.40
N PHE A 147 -1.81 -1.43 0.40
CA PHE A 147 -0.40 -1.52 0.77
C PHE A 147 0.39 -2.41 -0.21
N PHE A 148 1.72 -2.27 -0.21
CA PHE A 148 2.57 -3.10 -1.05
C PHE A 148 2.85 -4.42 -0.34
N TYR A 149 2.12 -5.49 -0.68
CA TYR A 149 2.24 -6.79 0.02
C TYR A 149 3.67 -7.30 0.21
N PRO A 150 4.59 -7.21 -0.78
CA PRO A 150 5.99 -7.63 -0.56
C PRO A 150 6.76 -6.82 0.50
N SER A 151 6.22 -5.69 1.00
CA SER A 151 6.80 -4.99 2.16
C SER A 151 6.68 -5.77 3.47
N THR A 152 5.74 -6.72 3.56
CA THR A 152 5.60 -7.65 4.69
C THR A 152 5.94 -9.07 4.27
N GLU A 153 5.41 -9.52 3.12
CA GLU A 153 5.43 -10.91 2.69
C GLU A 153 6.72 -11.27 1.95
N TRP A 154 7.54 -12.12 2.55
CA TRP A 154 8.67 -12.76 1.86
C TRP A 154 8.19 -13.70 0.75
N HIS A 155 7.14 -14.48 1.07
CA HIS A 155 6.44 -15.38 0.16
C HIS A 155 4.94 -15.10 0.24
N MET A 156 4.30 -14.85 -0.90
CA MET A 156 2.84 -14.80 -0.94
C MET A 156 2.27 -16.21 -0.76
N ALA A 157 1.35 -16.37 0.19
CA ALA A 157 0.56 -17.59 0.36
C ALA A 157 -0.16 -17.98 -0.95
N GLN A 158 -0.63 -16.96 -1.69
CA GLN A 158 -1.27 -17.10 -2.99
C GLN A 158 -0.78 -15.97 -3.92
N PRO A 159 0.18 -16.26 -4.82
CA PRO A 159 0.57 -15.31 -5.86
C PRO A 159 -0.58 -14.95 -6.79
N PHE A 160 -0.60 -13.71 -7.30
CA PHE A 160 -1.69 -13.20 -8.14
C PHE A 160 -1.20 -12.22 -9.21
N GLU A 161 -2.02 -12.05 -10.26
CA GLU A 161 -1.83 -11.00 -11.26
C GLU A 161 -2.40 -9.67 -10.74
N CYS A 162 -1.58 -8.62 -10.65
CA CYS A 162 -1.98 -7.35 -10.06
C CYS A 162 -2.91 -6.55 -10.97
N GLY A 163 -4.09 -6.20 -10.44
CA GLY A 163 -5.08 -5.35 -11.08
C GLY A 163 -5.09 -3.90 -10.60
N CYS A 164 -4.03 -3.40 -9.94
CA CYS A 164 -4.07 -2.08 -9.28
C CYS A 164 -4.21 -0.87 -10.22
N GLY A 165 -3.97 -1.04 -11.52
CA GLY A 165 -4.14 0.02 -12.53
C GLY A 165 -3.07 1.12 -12.52
N GLU A 166 -2.06 1.03 -11.64
CA GLU A 166 -0.97 2.00 -11.57
C GLU A 166 -0.03 1.89 -12.78
N LYS A 167 0.50 3.03 -13.26
CA LYS A 167 1.42 3.06 -14.41
C LYS A 167 2.72 2.29 -14.18
N THR A 168 3.12 2.18 -12.92
CA THR A 168 4.33 1.47 -12.46
C THR A 168 3.99 0.08 -11.90
N CYS A 169 2.84 -0.50 -12.29
CA CYS A 169 2.42 -1.82 -11.86
C CYS A 169 3.51 -2.88 -12.14
N LYS A 170 3.78 -3.73 -11.16
CA LYS A 170 4.79 -4.79 -11.23
C LYS A 170 4.25 -6.09 -11.83
N GLY A 171 2.99 -6.13 -12.26
CA GLY A 171 2.37 -7.29 -12.89
C GLY A 171 2.08 -8.38 -11.85
N LYS A 172 2.80 -9.48 -11.88
CA LYS A 172 2.56 -10.61 -10.96
C LYS A 172 3.23 -10.36 -9.59
N ILE A 173 2.49 -10.60 -8.52
CA ILE A 173 2.98 -10.46 -7.13
C ILE A 173 3.15 -11.84 -6.50
N THR A 174 4.38 -12.19 -6.12
CA THR A 174 4.74 -13.49 -5.52
C THR A 174 5.38 -13.40 -4.14
N GLY A 175 5.67 -12.18 -3.66
CA GLY A 175 6.39 -11.91 -2.40
C GLY A 175 7.77 -11.32 -2.69
N ALA A 176 8.44 -10.80 -1.66
CA ALA A 176 9.70 -10.08 -1.82
C ALA A 176 10.83 -10.95 -2.35
N LYS A 177 10.85 -12.26 -2.02
CA LYS A 177 11.95 -13.16 -2.38
C LYS A 177 12.27 -13.20 -3.87
N ASP A 178 11.24 -13.10 -4.71
CA ASP A 178 11.37 -13.28 -6.16
C ASP A 178 11.45 -11.93 -6.92
N MET A 179 11.45 -10.81 -6.19
CA MET A 179 11.56 -9.47 -6.79
C MET A 179 13.02 -8.99 -6.79
N SER A 180 13.36 -8.17 -7.78
CA SER A 180 14.71 -7.60 -7.86
C SER A 180 14.93 -6.57 -6.75
N ARG A 181 16.19 -6.42 -6.31
CA ARG A 181 16.55 -5.45 -5.26
C ARG A 181 16.32 -4.01 -5.70
N GLU A 182 16.48 -3.73 -6.99
CA GLU A 182 16.22 -2.42 -7.57
C GLU A 182 14.75 -2.04 -7.41
N VAL A 183 13.84 -2.98 -7.69
CA VAL A 183 12.40 -2.74 -7.53
C VAL A 183 12.04 -2.61 -6.06
N LEU A 184 12.54 -3.50 -5.20
CA LEU A 184 12.24 -3.46 -3.76
C LEU A 184 12.79 -2.19 -3.08
N GLY A 185 13.91 -1.65 -3.57
CA GLY A 185 14.48 -0.38 -3.10
C GLY A 185 13.62 0.85 -3.40
N GLU A 186 12.58 0.73 -4.23
CA GLU A 186 11.58 1.79 -4.43
C GLU A 186 10.54 1.85 -3.30
N TYR A 187 10.49 0.86 -2.41
CA TYR A 187 9.45 0.71 -1.41
C TYR A 187 10.00 0.78 0.02
N TRP A 188 9.14 1.20 0.95
CA TRP A 188 9.37 0.93 2.36
C TRP A 188 9.17 -0.58 2.62
N LEU A 189 10.12 -1.21 3.31
CA LEU A 189 10.09 -2.63 3.66
C LEU A 189 10.15 -2.78 5.17
N ASN A 190 9.50 -3.82 5.70
CA ASN A 190 9.73 -4.22 7.08
C ASN A 190 11.14 -4.78 7.24
N LYS A 191 11.72 -4.55 8.41
CA LYS A 191 13.07 -5.00 8.76
C LYS A 191 13.32 -6.49 8.49
N HIS A 192 12.35 -7.36 8.78
CA HIS A 192 12.51 -8.80 8.53
C HIS A 192 12.66 -9.13 7.04
N VAL A 193 12.02 -8.36 6.15
CA VAL A 193 12.18 -8.51 4.70
C VAL A 193 13.58 -8.05 4.29
N GLU A 194 14.05 -6.93 4.81
CA GLU A 194 15.41 -6.44 4.55
C GLU A 194 16.48 -7.44 4.98
N GLU A 195 16.34 -8.03 6.16
CA GLU A 195 17.22 -9.08 6.70
C GLU A 195 17.21 -10.33 5.81
N LEU A 196 16.03 -10.80 5.40
CA LEU A 196 15.87 -11.95 4.49
C LEU A 196 16.50 -11.70 3.12
N LEU A 197 16.43 -10.47 2.60
CA LEU A 197 17.13 -10.09 1.36
C LEU A 197 18.64 -10.25 1.53
N VAL A 198 19.21 -9.69 2.60
CA VAL A 198 20.66 -9.78 2.89
C VAL A 198 21.11 -11.24 2.94
N GLU A 199 20.40 -12.08 3.68
CA GLU A 199 20.69 -13.52 3.76
C GLU A 199 20.64 -14.20 2.39
N GLN A 200 19.61 -13.92 1.58
CA GLN A 200 19.48 -14.48 0.23
C GLN A 200 20.66 -14.09 -0.66
N ALA A 201 21.15 -12.85 -0.56
CA ALA A 201 22.30 -12.39 -1.33
C ALA A 201 23.61 -13.03 -0.86
N ASP A 202 23.78 -13.25 0.43
CA ASP A 202 24.96 -13.92 0.97
C ASP A 202 24.98 -15.42 0.65
N ALA A 203 23.82 -16.07 0.63
CA ALA A 203 23.68 -17.47 0.21
C ALA A 203 23.89 -17.68 -1.31
N SER A 204 23.85 -16.61 -2.11
CA SER A 204 24.05 -16.65 -3.57
C SER A 204 25.49 -16.35 -4.00
N LYS A 205 26.39 -16.08 -3.04
CA LYS A 205 27.84 -15.89 -3.27
C LYS A 205 28.59 -17.21 -3.13
#